data_AF-A0A5C8A572-F1
#
_entry.id   AF-A0A5C8A572-F1
#
_cell.length_a   1.000
_cell.length_b   1.000
_cell.length_c   1.000
_cell.angle_alpha   90.00
_cell.angle_beta   90.00
_cell.angle_gamma   90.00
#
_symmetry.space_group_name_H-M   'P 1'
#
loop_
_entity.id
_entity.type
_entity.pdbx_description
1 polymer ?
#
loop_
_entity_poly.entity_id
_entity_poly.type
_entity_poly.pdbx_seq_one_letter_code
_entity_poly.pdbx_strand_id
1 'polypeptide(L)'
;MRNEAARWTGALLHGWVEALTLFGMLVVALILIGWSWNRGLRPSERPGLVPWQLLIAGYALALLLRHFTDGLIPAAIIAGGVMVAGLLARLGDHRGLWIPVMLLSALLGLGYNLSFVLLTLVLILVLLLSAGRNR
;
A
#
# COMPACT_ATOMS: atom_id res chain seq x y z
N MET A 1 -0.55 -31.60 -23.58
CA MET A 1 0.64 -30.91 -24.12
C MET A 1 0.37 -29.46 -24.59
N ARG A 2 -0.25 -29.19 -25.77
CA ARG A 2 -0.44 -27.78 -26.24
C ARG A 2 -1.34 -26.92 -25.33
N ASN A 3 -2.35 -27.53 -24.70
CA ASN A 3 -3.28 -26.86 -23.78
C ASN A 3 -2.74 -26.66 -22.36
N GLU A 4 -1.69 -27.38 -21.96
CA GLU A 4 -1.03 -27.16 -20.68
C GLU A 4 0.00 -26.04 -20.83
N ALA A 5 0.86 -26.10 -21.85
CA ALA A 5 1.84 -25.07 -22.12
C ALA A 5 1.21 -23.67 -22.24
N ALA A 6 0.04 -23.55 -22.89
CA ALA A 6 -0.76 -22.32 -22.96
C ALA A 6 -1.33 -21.86 -21.59
N ARG A 7 -1.67 -22.81 -20.71
CA ARG A 7 -2.19 -22.55 -19.36
C ARG A 7 -1.07 -22.11 -18.42
N TRP A 8 0.10 -22.75 -18.52
CA TRP A 8 1.31 -22.37 -17.78
C TRP A 8 1.86 -21.03 -18.25
N THR A 9 1.92 -20.77 -19.56
CA THR A 9 2.31 -19.46 -20.10
C THR A 9 1.30 -18.37 -19.75
N GLY A 10 0.00 -18.66 -19.80
CA GLY A 10 -1.03 -17.74 -19.31
C GLY A 10 -0.91 -17.45 -17.81
N ALA A 11 -0.75 -18.46 -16.97
CA ALA A 11 -0.60 -18.28 -15.53
C ALA A 11 0.69 -17.54 -15.14
N LEU A 12 1.82 -17.85 -15.81
CA LEU A 12 3.08 -17.15 -15.60
C LEU A 12 3.01 -15.70 -16.10
N LEU A 13 2.64 -15.48 -17.37
CA LEU A 13 2.68 -14.13 -17.92
C LEU A 13 1.61 -13.22 -17.29
N HIS A 14 0.44 -13.74 -16.96
CA HIS A 14 -0.64 -12.89 -16.41
C HIS A 14 -0.48 -12.64 -14.91
N GLY A 15 -0.11 -13.67 -14.12
CA GLY A 15 0.04 -13.53 -12.67
C GLY A 15 1.21 -12.62 -12.25
N TRP A 16 2.36 -12.73 -12.92
CA TRP A 16 3.51 -11.87 -12.61
C TRP A 16 3.29 -10.42 -13.04
N VAL A 17 2.59 -10.18 -14.17
CA VAL A 17 2.24 -8.81 -14.60
C VAL A 17 1.27 -8.17 -13.62
N GLU A 18 0.28 -8.92 -13.14
CA GLU A 18 -0.65 -8.43 -12.12
C GLU A 18 0.08 -8.06 -10.82
N ALA A 19 0.96 -8.93 -10.33
CA ALA A 19 1.78 -8.66 -9.15
C ALA A 19 2.68 -7.42 -9.33
N LEU A 20 3.33 -7.29 -10.49
CA LEU A 20 4.15 -6.12 -10.82
C LEU A 20 3.32 -4.84 -10.92
N THR A 21 2.10 -4.93 -11.43
CA THR A 21 1.17 -3.80 -11.52
C THR A 21 0.74 -3.34 -10.13
N LEU A 22 0.37 -4.27 -9.25
CA LEU A 22 0.04 -3.98 -7.85
C LEU A 22 1.24 -3.33 -7.15
N PHE A 23 2.44 -3.89 -7.33
CA PHE A 23 3.66 -3.32 -6.79
C PHE A 23 3.90 -1.89 -7.28
N GLY A 24 3.81 -1.66 -8.60
CA GLY A 24 3.98 -0.34 -9.21
C GLY A 24 2.99 0.69 -8.68
N MET A 25 1.70 0.34 -8.59
CA MET A 25 0.67 1.23 -8.04
C MET A 25 0.93 1.57 -6.57
N LEU A 26 1.32 0.59 -5.76
CA LEU A 26 1.66 0.82 -4.35
C LEU A 26 2.89 1.73 -4.22
N VAL A 27 3.95 1.49 -5.01
CA VAL A 27 5.15 2.33 -5.02
C VAL A 27 4.81 3.77 -5.37
N VAL A 28 4.02 4.00 -6.42
CA VAL A 28 3.60 5.34 -6.83
C VAL A 28 2.82 6.03 -5.71
N ALA A 29 1.85 5.35 -5.10
CA ALA A 29 1.08 5.92 -3.99
C ALA A 29 1.97 6.26 -2.78
N LEU A 30 2.90 5.37 -2.41
CA LEU A 30 3.84 5.60 -1.31
C LEU A 30 4.79 6.76 -1.59
N ILE A 31 5.29 6.93 -2.82
CA ILE A 31 6.12 8.07 -3.20
C ILE A 31 5.33 9.37 -3.03
N LEU A 32 4.09 9.43 -3.53
CA LEU A 32 3.26 10.64 -3.45
C LEU A 32 2.92 10.99 -2.00
N ILE A 33 2.59 9.98 -1.19
CA ILE A 33 2.26 10.16 0.24
C ILE A 33 3.50 10.54 1.03
N GLY A 34 4.63 9.86 0.83
CA GLY A 34 5.90 10.16 1.50
C GLY A 34 6.43 11.55 1.13
N TRP A 35 6.29 11.95 -0.13
CA TRP A 35 6.59 13.32 -0.57
C TRP A 35 5.69 14.35 0.13
N SER A 36 4.39 14.08 0.18
CA SER A 36 3.41 14.97 0.83
C SER A 36 3.64 15.07 2.34
N TRP A 37 4.08 13.98 2.97
CA TRP A 37 4.46 13.92 4.38
C TRP A 37 5.71 14.78 4.66
N ASN A 38 6.74 14.67 3.82
CA ASN A 38 8.03 15.35 4.00
C ASN A 38 8.09 16.78 3.42
N ARG A 39 6.96 17.35 2.99
CA ARG A 39 6.92 18.65 2.30
C ARG A 39 7.49 19.82 3.10
N GLY A 40 7.45 19.74 4.44
CA GLY A 40 7.93 20.78 5.34
C GLY A 40 9.47 20.85 5.47
N LEU A 41 10.17 19.86 4.92
CA LEU A 41 11.63 19.74 4.94
C LEU A 41 12.23 20.23 3.61
N ARG A 42 13.44 20.81 3.70
CA ARG A 42 14.21 21.17 2.50
C ARG A 42 14.51 19.91 1.67
N PRO A 43 14.59 19.98 0.33
CA PRO A 43 14.82 18.80 -0.51
C PRO A 43 16.03 17.95 -0.08
N SER A 44 17.11 18.58 0.41
CA SER A 44 18.32 17.91 0.91
C SER A 44 18.18 17.27 2.29
N GLU A 45 17.15 17.62 3.07
CA GLU A 45 16.91 17.14 4.44
C GLU A 45 15.82 16.06 4.50
N ARG A 46 15.22 15.71 3.36
CA ARG A 46 14.14 14.73 3.32
C ARG A 46 14.69 13.33 3.58
N PRO A 47 14.20 12.60 4.60
CA PRO A 47 14.49 11.18 4.72
C PRO A 47 13.92 10.45 3.49
N GLY A 48 14.44 9.24 3.22
CA GLY A 48 14.09 8.46 2.03
C GLY A 48 12.58 8.45 1.73
N LEU A 49 12.24 8.63 0.45
CA LEU A 49 10.85 8.84 -0.01
C LEU A 49 9.89 7.71 0.34
N VAL A 50 10.40 6.48 0.46
CA VAL A 50 9.63 5.27 0.74
C VAL A 50 10.34 4.48 1.83
N PRO A 51 9.79 4.41 3.06
CA PRO A 51 10.31 3.49 4.06
C PRO A 51 10.07 2.05 3.57
N TRP A 52 11.15 1.31 3.35
CA TRP A 52 11.12 -0.02 2.76
C TRP A 52 10.27 -1.01 3.58
N GLN A 53 10.17 -0.82 4.90
CA GLN A 53 9.33 -1.64 5.77
C GLN A 53 7.85 -1.49 5.43
N LEU A 54 7.37 -0.26 5.16
CA LEU A 54 5.99 -0.01 4.74
C LEU A 54 5.71 -0.61 3.37
N LEU A 55 6.68 -0.50 2.45
CA LEU A 55 6.56 -1.08 1.12
C LEU A 55 6.43 -2.60 1.19
N ILE A 56 7.32 -3.27 1.92
CA ILE A 56 7.30 -4.74 2.05
C ILE A 56 6.03 -5.19 2.76
N ALA A 57 5.70 -4.61 3.92
CA ALA A 57 4.54 -5.02 4.70
C ALA A 57 3.23 -4.74 3.93
N GLY A 58 3.11 -3.59 3.30
CA GLY A 58 1.95 -3.24 2.48
C GLY A 58 1.82 -4.11 1.24
N TYR A 59 2.92 -4.41 0.55
CA TYR A 59 2.88 -5.29 -0.62
C TYR A 59 2.54 -6.73 -0.25
N ALA A 60 3.12 -7.25 0.84
CA ALA A 60 2.79 -8.56 1.36
C ALA A 60 1.29 -8.67 1.72
N LEU A 61 0.73 -7.64 2.37
CA LEU A 61 -0.70 -7.59 2.67
C LEU A 61 -1.56 -7.59 1.40
N ALA A 62 -1.18 -6.79 0.39
CA ALA A 62 -1.89 -6.74 -0.88
C ALA A 62 -1.89 -8.10 -1.59
N LEU A 63 -0.75 -8.79 -1.64
CA LEU A 63 -0.65 -10.14 -2.22
C LEU A 63 -1.46 -11.16 -1.43
N LEU A 64 -1.41 -11.11 -0.10
CA LEU A 64 -2.16 -12.01 0.76
C LEU A 64 -3.67 -11.86 0.55
N LEU A 65 -4.17 -10.62 0.48
CA LEU A 65 -5.58 -10.35 0.21
C LEU A 65 -5.99 -10.66 -1.22
N ARG A 66 -5.06 -10.54 -2.18
CA ARG A 66 -5.31 -10.97 -3.56
C ARG A 66 -5.46 -12.48 -3.68
N HIS A 67 -4.81 -13.24 -2.79
CA HIS A 67 -4.97 -14.68 -2.72
C HIS A 67 -6.29 -15.11 -2.05
N PHE A 68 -6.74 -14.39 -1.01
CA PHE A 68 -7.95 -14.70 -0.25
C PHE A 68 -9.07 -13.67 -0.51
N THR A 69 -9.75 -13.80 -1.65
CA THR A 69 -10.77 -12.82 -2.07
C THR A 69 -12.15 -13.05 -1.45
N ASP A 70 -12.45 -14.27 -0.98
CA ASP A 70 -13.82 -14.66 -0.62
C ASP A 70 -14.03 -14.89 0.89
N GLY A 71 -15.22 -14.50 1.37
CA GLY A 71 -15.70 -14.77 2.72
C GLY A 71 -15.13 -13.88 3.81
N LEU A 72 -15.06 -14.42 5.04
CA LEU A 72 -14.64 -13.67 6.24
C LEU A 72 -13.11 -13.56 6.39
N ILE A 73 -12.35 -14.31 5.59
CA ILE A 73 -10.90 -14.39 5.66
C ILE A 73 -10.24 -13.02 5.36
N PRO A 74 -10.54 -12.34 4.24
CA PRO A 74 -9.97 -11.02 3.97
C PRO A 74 -10.31 -9.99 5.05
N ALA A 75 -11.51 -10.03 5.63
CA ALA A 75 -11.90 -9.15 6.72
C ALA A 75 -11.04 -9.37 7.98
N ALA A 76 -10.78 -10.64 8.35
CA ALA A 76 -9.90 -10.98 9.47
C ALA A 76 -8.45 -10.56 9.21
N ILE A 77 -7.95 -10.75 7.98
CA ILE A 77 -6.61 -10.32 7.56
C ILE A 77 -6.47 -8.79 7.67
N ILE A 78 -7.47 -8.03 7.21
CA ILE A 78 -7.46 -6.56 7.31
C ILE A 78 -7.50 -6.12 8.76
N ALA A 79 -8.39 -6.69 9.58
CA ALA A 79 -8.49 -6.36 11.00
C ALA A 79 -7.16 -6.62 11.73
N GLY A 80 -6.55 -7.79 11.50
CA GLY A 80 -5.25 -8.15 12.03
C GLY A 80 -4.14 -7.22 11.53
N GLY A 81 -4.10 -6.94 10.23
CA GLY A 81 -3.10 -6.07 9.60
C GLY A 81 -3.17 -4.63 10.12
N VAL A 82 -4.37 -4.07 10.27
CA VAL A 82 -4.57 -2.73 10.85
C VAL A 82 -4.18 -2.70 12.33
N MET A 83 -4.50 -3.75 13.10
CA MET A 83 -4.10 -3.84 14.51
C MET A 83 -2.58 -3.90 14.66
N VAL A 84 -1.91 -4.74 13.85
CA VAL A 84 -0.44 -4.83 13.82
C VAL A 84 0.17 -3.51 13.36
N ALA A 85 -0.39 -2.85 12.35
CA ALA A 85 0.07 -1.54 11.92
C ALA A 85 -0.10 -0.47 13.00
N GLY A 86 -1.19 -0.50 13.77
CA GLY A 86 -1.38 0.37 14.93
C GLY A 86 -0.34 0.13 16.04
N LEU A 87 0.10 -1.11 16.23
CA LEU A 87 1.18 -1.46 17.16
C LEU A 87 2.55 -1.00 16.64
N LEU A 88 2.87 -1.29 15.39
CA LEU A 88 4.13 -0.89 14.72
C LEU A 88 4.24 0.63 14.58
N ALA A 89 3.11 1.31 14.39
CA ALA A 89 3.03 2.77 14.40
C ALA A 89 3.55 3.37 15.71
N ARG A 90 3.58 2.64 16.83
CA ARG A 90 4.13 3.18 18.09
C ARG A 90 5.65 3.10 18.16
N LEU A 91 6.29 2.26 17.34
CA LEU A 91 7.69 1.88 17.46
C LEU A 91 8.64 2.64 16.53
N GLY A 92 8.14 3.27 15.47
CA GLY A 92 8.98 3.96 14.47
C GLY A 92 8.77 5.47 14.37
N ASP A 93 9.52 6.11 13.49
CA ASP A 93 9.40 7.55 13.18
C ASP A 93 8.22 7.85 12.22
N HIS A 94 7.76 6.84 11.47
CA HIS A 94 6.69 6.97 10.47
C HIS A 94 5.30 6.63 11.04
N ARG A 95 5.06 6.98 12.32
CA ARG A 95 3.88 6.57 13.10
C ARG A 95 2.55 6.79 12.38
N GLY A 96 2.40 7.95 11.76
CA GLY A 96 1.17 8.36 11.09
C GLY A 96 0.89 7.66 9.75
N LEU A 97 1.87 6.95 9.18
CA LEU A 97 1.76 6.37 7.83
C LEU A 97 1.39 4.89 7.82
N TRP A 98 1.63 4.16 8.91
CA TRP A 98 1.38 2.71 8.96
C TRP A 98 -0.07 2.33 8.67
N ILE A 99 -1.02 2.94 9.38
CA ILE A 99 -2.45 2.66 9.22
C ILE A 99 -2.94 3.00 7.80
N PRO A 100 -2.75 4.22 7.27
CA PRO A 100 -3.25 4.55 5.94
C PRO A 100 -2.60 3.70 4.84
N VAL A 101 -1.33 3.32 4.98
CA VAL A 101 -0.67 2.41 4.04
C VAL A 101 -1.29 1.02 4.07
N MET A 102 -1.59 0.44 5.25
CA MET A 102 -2.26 -0.85 5.30
C MET A 102 -3.66 -0.82 4.70
N LEU A 103 -4.40 0.27 4.88
CA LEU A 103 -5.71 0.44 4.25
C LEU A 103 -5.60 0.54 2.73
N LEU A 104 -4.63 1.29 2.21
CA LEU A 104 -4.37 1.35 0.76
C LEU A 104 -3.99 -0.02 0.20
N SER A 105 -3.08 -0.72 0.86
CA SER A 105 -2.69 -2.09 0.51
C SER A 105 -3.85 -3.06 0.52
N ALA A 106 -4.77 -2.92 1.48
CA ALA A 106 -5.98 -3.74 1.54
C ALA A 106 -6.92 -3.48 0.36
N LEU A 107 -7.19 -2.21 0.05
CA LEU A 107 -8.03 -1.83 -1.08
C LEU A 107 -7.43 -2.33 -2.40
N LEU A 108 -6.11 -2.21 -2.55
CA LEU A 108 -5.38 -2.67 -3.73
C LEU A 108 -5.44 -4.20 -3.86
N GLY A 109 -5.19 -4.94 -2.78
CA GLY A 109 -5.24 -6.41 -2.77
C GLY A 109 -6.62 -6.96 -3.10
N LEU A 110 -7.68 -6.32 -2.61
CA LEU A 110 -9.07 -6.65 -2.92
C LEU A 110 -9.52 -6.17 -4.32
N GLY A 111 -8.69 -5.42 -5.05
CA GLY A 111 -9.01 -4.92 -6.39
C GLY A 111 -9.96 -3.71 -6.41
N TYR A 112 -10.18 -3.04 -5.28
CA TYR A 112 -10.96 -1.81 -5.19
C TYR A 112 -10.16 -0.59 -5.66
N ASN A 113 -9.78 -0.59 -6.95
CA ASN A 113 -8.88 0.40 -7.56
C ASN A 113 -9.40 1.84 -7.42
N LEU A 114 -10.71 2.06 -7.59
CA LEU A 114 -11.30 3.39 -7.48
C LEU A 114 -11.24 3.92 -6.04
N SER A 115 -11.54 3.08 -5.06
CA SER A 115 -11.39 3.39 -3.63
C SER A 115 -9.93 3.64 -3.26
N PHE A 116 -9.00 2.86 -3.81
CA PHE A 116 -7.56 3.06 -3.63
C PHE A 116 -7.11 4.44 -4.13
N VAL A 117 -7.51 4.82 -5.34
CA VAL A 117 -7.19 6.14 -5.91
C VAL A 117 -7.80 7.26 -5.07
N LEU A 118 -9.09 7.14 -4.72
CA LEU A 118 -9.77 8.15 -3.89
C LEU A 118 -9.10 8.31 -2.53
N LEU A 119 -8.79 7.20 -1.83
CA LEU A 119 -8.11 7.26 -0.54
C LEU A 119 -6.71 7.87 -0.67
N THR A 120 -5.98 7.55 -1.74
CA THR A 120 -4.66 8.15 -2.02
C THR A 120 -4.77 9.67 -2.19
N LEU A 121 -5.75 10.14 -2.97
CA LEU A 121 -5.99 11.57 -3.17
C LEU A 121 -6.41 12.27 -1.86
N VAL A 122 -7.31 11.66 -1.09
CA VAL A 122 -7.72 12.20 0.22
C VAL A 122 -6.54 12.28 1.17
N LEU A 123 -5.69 11.25 1.25
CA LEU A 123 -4.49 11.27 2.07
C LEU A 123 -3.51 12.36 1.63
N ILE A 124 -3.28 12.52 0.33
CA ILE A 124 -2.46 13.61 -0.21
C ILE A 124 -3.05 14.96 0.22
N LEU A 125 -4.36 15.19 0.04
CA LEU A 125 -5.00 16.44 0.43
C LEU A 125 -4.91 16.69 1.95
N VAL A 126 -5.16 15.67 2.77
CA VAL A 126 -5.07 15.77 4.23
C VAL A 126 -3.64 16.11 4.65
N LEU A 127 -2.63 15.42 4.11
CA LEU A 127 -1.23 15.75 4.36
C LEU A 127 -0.87 17.13 3.83
N LEU A 128 -1.49 17.50 2.70
CA LEU A 128 -1.56 18.79 1.99
C LEU A 128 -2.03 19.97 2.86
N LEU A 129 -2.97 19.71 3.76
CA LEU A 129 -3.66 20.75 4.53
C LEU A 129 -3.28 20.73 6.02
N SER A 130 -2.99 19.55 6.58
CA SER A 130 -2.75 19.34 8.01
C SER A 130 -1.44 19.96 8.54
N ALA A 131 -0.41 20.12 7.70
CA ALA A 131 0.92 20.58 8.15
C ALA A 131 0.99 22.05 8.59
N GLY A 132 -0.10 22.82 8.49
CA GLY A 132 -0.19 24.16 9.07
C GLY A 132 -0.65 24.20 10.53
N ARG A 133 -1.14 23.08 11.09
CA ARG A 133 -1.82 23.07 12.40
C ARG A 133 -0.96 22.65 13.58
N ASN A 134 0.30 22.27 13.34
CA ASN A 134 1.20 21.73 14.37
C ASN A 134 2.62 22.34 14.31
N ARG A 135 2.73 23.58 13.86
CA ARG A 135 3.90 24.43 14.08
C ARG A 135 3.56 25.48 15.12
#